data_AF-A0A351EM11-F1
#
_entry.id   AF-A0A351EM11-F1
#
_cell.length_a   1.000
_cell.length_b   1.000
_cell.length_c   1.000
_cell.angle_alpha   90.00
_cell.angle_beta   90.00
_cell.angle_gamma   90.00
#
_symmetry.space_group_name_H-M   'P 1'
#
loop_
_entity.id
_entity.type
_entity.pdbx_description
1 polymer ?
#
loop_
_entity_poly.entity_id
_entity_poly.type
_entity_poly.pdbx_seq_one_letter_code
_entity_poly.pdbx_strand_id
1 'polypeptide(L)'
;LDDAPVPLDEAQLERRKGRERKGKPIGRYQMLVHVDEGVTHIAVLEGRSLIEHYVSRPSDDVSEIHGNIYLGKVQNVLPGMEA
;
A
#
# COMPACT_ATOMS: atom_id res chain seq x y z
N LEU A 1 -15.90 4.06 11.24
CA LEU A 1 -14.95 2.94 11.12
C LEU A 1 -13.62 3.53 11.52
N ASP A 2 -12.96 2.99 12.55
CA ASP A 2 -11.62 3.45 12.92
C ASP A 2 -10.66 3.09 11.78
N ASP A 3 -10.01 4.10 11.21
CA ASP A 3 -8.98 3.93 10.17
C ASP A 3 -7.61 3.54 10.79
N ALA A 4 -7.67 3.00 12.01
CA ALA A 4 -6.50 2.56 12.74
C ALA A 4 -5.91 1.33 12.05
N PRO A 5 -4.57 1.26 11.88
CA PRO A 5 -3.91 0.09 11.35
C PRO A 5 -4.34 -1.16 12.13
N VAL A 6 -4.70 -2.22 11.42
CA VAL A 6 -5.02 -3.51 12.05
C VAL A 6 -3.75 -4.00 12.77
N PRO A 7 -3.78 -4.17 14.11
CA PRO A 7 -2.63 -4.66 14.83
C PRO A 7 -2.35 -6.11 14.41
N LEU A 8 -1.14 -6.36 13.96
CA LEU A 8 -0.66 -7.70 13.61
C LEU A 8 0.06 -8.30 14.81
N ASP A 9 -0.20 -9.58 15.07
CA ASP A 9 0.57 -10.31 16.08
C ASP A 9 2.02 -10.56 15.60
N GLU A 10 2.92 -10.86 16.54
CA GLU A 10 4.34 -11.05 16.26
C GLU A 10 4.60 -12.21 15.28
N ALA A 11 3.80 -13.29 15.36
CA ALA A 11 3.91 -14.42 14.48
C ALA A 11 3.49 -14.08 13.03
N GLN A 12 2.48 -13.22 12.86
CA GLN A 12 2.04 -12.68 11.57
C GLN A 12 3.09 -11.75 10.97
N LEU A 13 3.68 -10.88 11.78
CA LEU A 13 4.76 -9.99 11.35
C LEU A 13 5.97 -10.79 10.86
N GLU A 14 6.42 -11.79 11.62
CA GLU A 14 7.55 -12.62 11.24
C GLU A 14 7.28 -13.42 9.96
N ARG A 15 6.06 -13.95 9.77
CA ARG A 15 5.70 -14.62 8.51
C ARG A 15 5.70 -13.69 7.30
N ARG A 16 5.38 -12.40 7.49
CA ARG A 16 5.36 -11.39 6.42
C ARG A 16 6.75 -10.79 6.17
N LYS A 17 7.69 -10.98 7.08
CA LYS A 17 9.03 -10.42 6.97
C LYS A 17 9.80 -11.04 5.81
N GLY A 18 10.43 -10.18 5.01
CA GLY A 18 11.32 -10.62 3.94
C GLY A 18 12.59 -11.30 4.48
N ARG A 19 13.32 -12.00 3.60
CA ARG A 19 14.62 -12.57 3.96
C ARG A 19 15.68 -11.47 4.02
N GLU A 20 16.54 -11.50 5.04
CA GLU A 20 17.63 -10.54 5.20
C GLU A 20 18.99 -11.22 5.43
N ARG A 21 20.09 -10.56 5.00
CA ARG A 21 21.48 -10.96 5.27
C ARG A 21 22.26 -9.74 5.75
N LYS A 22 22.87 -9.83 6.94
CA LYS A 22 23.60 -8.70 7.58
C LYS A 22 22.72 -7.44 7.69
N GLY A 23 21.43 -7.62 8.02
CA GLY A 23 20.45 -6.53 8.13
C GLY A 23 20.06 -5.87 6.80
N LYS A 24 20.35 -6.51 5.65
CA LYS A 24 19.94 -6.02 4.33
C LYS A 24 18.98 -7.01 3.67
N PRO A 25 17.89 -6.54 3.04
CA PRO A 25 17.00 -7.39 2.25
C PRO A 25 17.77 -8.21 1.22
N ILE A 26 17.42 -9.48 1.09
CA ILE A 26 17.99 -10.38 0.08
C ILE A 26 17.08 -10.34 -1.15
N GLY A 27 17.62 -9.90 -2.28
CA GLY A 27 16.89 -9.85 -3.54
C GLY A 27 17.61 -8.99 -4.56
N ARG A 28 17.20 -9.10 -5.83
CA ARG A 28 17.63 -8.21 -6.91
C ARG A 28 16.98 -6.83 -6.79
N TYR A 29 15.72 -6.81 -6.36
CA TYR A 29 14.92 -5.61 -6.19
C TYR A 29 14.73 -5.27 -4.73
N GLN A 30 14.77 -3.98 -4.41
CA GLN A 30 14.53 -3.45 -3.07
C GLN A 30 13.54 -2.30 -3.15
N MET A 31 12.49 -2.34 -2.34
CA MET A 31 11.60 -1.22 -2.11
C MET A 31 12.03 -0.49 -0.83
N LEU A 32 12.20 0.83 -0.94
CA LEU A 32 12.51 1.73 0.16
C LEU A 32 11.31 2.65 0.36
N VAL A 33 10.79 2.69 1.58
CA VAL A 33 9.65 3.55 1.93
C VAL A 33 10.13 4.54 2.99
N HIS A 34 9.99 5.82 2.71
CA HIS A 34 10.26 6.91 3.65
C HIS A 34 8.97 7.70 3.85
N VAL A 35 8.52 7.76 5.10
CA VAL A 35 7.29 8.46 5.50
C VAL A 35 7.69 9.73 6.24
N ASP A 36 7.17 10.86 5.78
CA ASP A 36 7.28 12.17 6.42
C ASP A 36 5.89 12.82 6.51
N GLU A 37 5.77 13.96 7.20
CA GLU A 37 4.50 14.65 7.36
C GLU A 37 3.92 15.11 6.01
N GLY A 38 2.81 14.50 5.60
CA GLY A 38 2.08 14.85 4.38
C GLY A 38 2.67 14.30 3.08
N VAL A 39 3.73 13.48 3.14
CA VAL A 39 4.31 12.84 1.95
C VAL A 39 4.92 11.47 2.27
N THR A 40 4.70 10.51 1.39
CA THR A 40 5.39 9.22 1.41
C THR A 40 6.19 9.04 0.13
N HIS A 41 7.50 8.84 0.29
CA HIS A 41 8.40 8.52 -0.80
C HIS A 41 8.58 7.02 -0.91
N ILE A 42 8.40 6.47 -2.12
CA ILE A 42 8.62 5.07 -2.41
C ILE A 42 9.62 4.97 -3.55
N ALA A 43 10.74 4.31 -3.31
CA ALA A 43 11.77 4.07 -4.30
C ALA A 43 11.95 2.56 -4.53
N VAL A 44 11.98 2.15 -5.80
CA VAL A 44 12.33 0.77 -6.19
C VAL A 44 13.73 0.78 -6.79
N LEU A 45 14.62 0.02 -6.19
CA LEU A 45 16.00 -0.17 -6.63
C LEU A 45 16.18 -1.53 -7.28
N GLU A 46 16.99 -1.58 -8.33
CA GLU A 46 17.62 -2.80 -8.84
C GLU A 46 19.11 -2.76 -8.50
N GLY A 47 19.55 -3.55 -7.51
CA GLY A 47 20.90 -3.47 -6.97
C GLY A 47 21.20 -2.11 -6.34
N ARG A 48 21.85 -1.20 -7.09
CA ARG A 48 22.17 0.18 -6.66
C ARG A 48 21.52 1.25 -7.54
N SER A 49 20.83 0.84 -8.59
CA SER A 49 20.20 1.73 -9.55
C SER A 49 18.76 1.99 -9.14
N LEU A 50 18.37 3.26 -9.09
CA LEU A 50 16.97 3.66 -8.93
C LEU A 50 16.24 3.41 -10.25
N ILE A 51 15.22 2.55 -10.22
CA ILE A 51 14.44 2.21 -11.42
C ILE A 51 13.06 2.87 -11.40
N GLU A 52 12.45 3.03 -10.23
CA GLU A 52 11.16 3.70 -10.07
C GLU A 52 11.16 4.57 -8.81
N HIS A 53 10.48 5.71 -8.88
CA HIS A 53 10.26 6.60 -7.74
C HIS A 53 8.83 7.13 -7.78
N TYR A 54 8.11 6.93 -6.69
CA TYR A 54 6.75 7.37 -6.47
C TYR A 54 6.69 8.31 -5.28
N VAL A 55 5.79 9.28 -5.37
CA VAL A 55 5.49 10.22 -4.28
C VAL A 55 3.99 10.14 -4.06
N SER A 56 3.59 9.68 -2.87
CA SER A 56 2.20 9.69 -2.44
C SER A 56 1.98 10.87 -1.50
N ARG A 57 0.95 11.66 -1.78
CA ARG A 57 0.49 12.75 -0.93
C ARG A 57 -0.99 12.52 -0.64
N PRO A 58 -1.47 12.78 0.60
CA PRO A 58 -2.88 12.59 0.94
C PRO A 58 -3.87 13.33 0.02
N SER A 59 -3.43 14.44 -0.60
CA SER A 59 -4.23 15.20 -1.56
C SER A 59 -4.45 14.47 -2.89
N ASP A 60 -3.52 13.63 -3.30
CA ASP A 60 -3.57 12.90 -4.59
C ASP A 60 -4.64 11.78 -4.50
N ASP A 61 -4.81 11.19 -3.31
CA ASP A 61 -5.74 10.09 -3.03
C ASP A 61 -7.23 10.48 -3.13
N VAL A 62 -7.57 11.78 -3.01
CA VAL A 62 -8.98 12.24 -3.02
C VAL A 62 -9.64 12.07 -4.38
N SER A 63 -8.87 12.21 -5.47
CA SER A 63 -9.39 12.11 -6.84
C SER A 63 -9.24 10.71 -7.46
N GLU A 64 -8.42 9.84 -6.87
CA GLU A 64 -8.06 8.54 -7.45
C GLU A 64 -8.83 7.41 -6.76
N ILE A 65 -10.10 7.23 -7.17
CA ILE A 65 -10.98 6.19 -6.60
C ILE A 65 -10.96 4.86 -7.37
N HIS A 66 -10.12 4.75 -8.40
CA HIS A 66 -10.07 3.59 -9.28
C HIS A 66 -9.43 2.38 -8.59
N GLY A 67 -10.06 1.21 -8.71
CA GLY A 67 -9.57 -0.03 -8.09
C GLY A 67 -9.91 -0.17 -6.60
N ASN A 68 -10.50 0.85 -5.98
CA ASN A 68 -10.96 0.77 -4.60
C ASN A 68 -12.10 -0.23 -4.47
N ILE A 69 -12.09 -0.98 -3.36
CA ILE A 69 -13.14 -1.94 -3.00
C ILE A 69 -13.86 -1.38 -1.78
N TYR A 70 -15.17 -1.21 -1.89
CA TYR A 70 -16.00 -0.63 -0.83
C TYR A 70 -17.01 -1.65 -0.29
N LEU A 71 -17.31 -1.54 1.00
CA LEU A 71 -18.47 -2.21 1.60
C LEU A 71 -19.70 -1.31 1.42
N GLY A 72 -20.47 -1.55 0.36
CA GLY A 72 -21.70 -0.80 0.06
C GLY A 72 -22.94 -1.35 0.75
N LYS A 73 -23.90 -0.48 1.08
CA LYS A 73 -25.27 -0.86 1.43
C LYS A 73 -26.20 -0.54 0.25
N VAL A 74 -27.00 -1.51 -0.16
CA VAL A 74 -27.98 -1.32 -1.25
C VAL A 74 -29.02 -0.28 -0.83
N GLN A 75 -29.18 0.77 -1.63
CA GLN A 75 -30.14 1.84 -1.37
C GLN A 75 -31.51 1.55 -2.02
N ASN A 76 -31.53 1.25 -3.32
CA ASN A 76 -32.73 0.98 -4.10
C ASN A 76 -32.44 -0.10 -5.15
N VAL A 77 -33.49 -0.81 -5.58
CA VAL A 77 -33.43 -1.76 -6.70
C VAL A 77 -34.49 -1.36 -7.72
N LEU A 78 -34.07 -1.11 -8.95
CA LEU A 78 -34.95 -0.82 -10.08
C LEU A 78 -34.98 -2.04 -11.02
N PRO A 79 -36.10 -2.80 -11.07
CA PRO A 79 -36.20 -3.96 -11.94
C PRO A 79 -36.07 -3.58 -13.42
N GLY A 80 -35.26 -4.34 -14.17
CA GLY A 80 -35.07 -4.17 -15.63
C GLY A 80 -33.81 -3.40 -16.06
N MET A 81 -32.97 -2.95 -15.12
CA MET A 81 -31.75 -2.19 -15.43
C MET A 81 -30.45 -3.01 -15.33
N GLU A 82 -30.51 -4.30 -14.95
CA GLU A 82 -29.38 -5.23 -14.80
C GLU A 82 -28.07 -4.56 -14.35
N ALA A 83 -28.12 -3.88 -13.20
CA ALA A 83 -27.01 -3.17 -12.58
C ALA A 83 -26.76 -3.70 -11.16
#